data_AF-M8CIX2-F1
#
_entry.id   AF-M8CIX2-F1
#
_cell.length_a   1.000
_cell.length_b   1.000
_cell.length_c   1.000
_cell.angle_alpha   90.00
_cell.angle_beta   90.00
_cell.angle_gamma   90.00
#
_symmetry.space_group_name_H-M   'P 1'
#
loop_
_entity.id
_entity.type
_entity.pdbx_description
1 polymer ?
#
loop_
_entity_poly.entity_id
_entity_poly.type
_entity_poly.pdbx_seq_one_letter_code
_entity_poly.pdbx_strand_id
1 'polypeptide(L)'
;MTVRRRRIREARMAETNYEAPPGWAAWEKRYYRAYVSDVSTLAGALQLLAMDTRPGVAAAVAALVLAGVPVSAVFALHLLGQAAGSVLHLVS
;
A
#
# COMPACT_ATOMS: atom_id res chain seq x y z
N MET A 1 13.63 12.80 -11.21
CA MET A 1 12.74 14.00 -11.20
C MET A 1 11.52 13.89 -10.27
N THR A 2 11.45 12.92 -9.36
CA THR A 2 10.22 12.65 -8.59
C THR A 2 10.33 13.08 -7.12
N VAL A 3 11.53 13.03 -6.52
CA VAL A 3 11.81 13.45 -5.14
C VAL A 3 11.42 14.92 -4.90
N ARG A 4 11.68 15.80 -5.88
CA ARG A 4 11.26 17.19 -5.82
C ARG A 4 9.74 17.33 -5.84
N ARG A 5 9.05 16.53 -6.67
CA ARG A 5 7.58 16.50 -6.70
C ARG A 5 7.02 15.95 -5.39
N ARG A 6 7.66 14.94 -4.78
CA ARG A 6 7.34 14.42 -3.44
C ARG A 6 7.45 15.51 -2.38
N ARG A 7 8.60 16.20 -2.31
CA ARG A 7 8.86 17.27 -1.34
C ARG A 7 7.90 18.46 -1.49
N ILE A 8 7.58 18.85 -2.73
CA ILE A 8 6.58 19.89 -3.01
C ILE A 8 5.18 19.44 -2.56
N ARG A 9 4.83 18.18 -2.76
CA ARG A 9 3.53 17.64 -2.35
C ARG A 9 3.44 17.50 -0.83
N GLU A 10 4.52 17.09 -0.17
CA GLU A 10 4.64 17.02 1.29
C GLU A 10 4.53 18.41 1.94
N ALA A 11 5.25 19.42 1.40
CA ALA A 11 5.15 20.80 1.88
C ALA A 11 3.75 21.36 1.69
N ARG A 12 3.14 21.16 0.52
CA ARG A 12 1.77 21.62 0.21
C ARG A 12 0.70 20.91 1.06
N MET A 13 0.92 19.63 1.39
CA MET A 13 0.07 18.84 2.30
C MET A 13 0.17 19.30 3.75
N ALA A 14 1.36 19.75 4.19
CA ALA A 14 1.55 20.35 5.52
C ALA A 14 0.88 21.72 5.63
N GLU A 15 0.81 22.49 4.54
CA GLU A 15 0.21 23.82 4.50
C GLU A 15 -1.33 23.82 4.39
N THR A 16 -1.92 22.87 3.66
CA THR A 16 -3.37 22.90 3.32
C THR A 16 -4.24 22.15 4.36
N ASN A 17 -3.72 21.85 5.55
CA ASN A 17 -4.42 21.08 6.58
C ASN A 17 -5.08 19.79 6.05
N TYR A 18 -4.27 18.92 5.44
CA TYR A 18 -4.48 17.46 5.27
C TYR A 18 -5.93 16.94 5.15
N GLU A 19 -6.78 17.59 4.35
CA GLU A 19 -8.17 17.16 4.18
C GLU A 19 -8.25 15.93 3.27
N ALA A 20 -8.76 14.84 3.83
CA ALA A 20 -9.05 13.64 3.06
C ALA A 20 -10.15 13.93 2.02
N PRO A 21 -10.08 13.35 0.80
CA PRO A 21 -11.01 13.67 -0.29
C PRO A 21 -12.49 13.59 0.14
N PRO A 22 -13.34 14.52 -0.32
CA PRO A 22 -14.78 14.48 -0.06
C PRO A 22 -15.38 13.28 -0.80
N GLY A 23 -15.55 12.17 -0.10
CA GLY A 23 -16.03 10.90 -0.65
C GLY A 23 -15.54 9.67 0.11
N TRP A 24 -14.52 9.82 0.97
CA TRP A 24 -13.96 8.73 1.77
C TRP A 24 -14.78 8.47 3.03
N ALA A 25 -14.92 7.21 3.41
CA ALA A 25 -15.58 6.82 4.65
C ALA A 25 -14.78 7.31 5.88
N ALA A 26 -15.46 7.56 7.01
CA ALA A 26 -14.82 8.13 8.20
C ALA A 26 -13.61 7.32 8.71
N TRP A 27 -13.66 5.98 8.55
CA TRP A 27 -12.55 5.11 8.91
C TRP A 27 -11.37 5.22 7.92
N GLU A 28 -11.62 5.38 6.63
CA GLU A 28 -10.57 5.58 5.62
C GLU A 28 -9.86 6.92 5.83
N LYS A 29 -10.64 7.96 6.19
CA LYS A 29 -10.09 9.28 6.54
C LYS A 29 -9.14 9.22 7.73
N ARG A 30 -9.41 8.33 8.71
CA ARG A 30 -8.54 8.12 9.88
C ARG A 30 -7.19 7.52 9.52
N TYR A 31 -7.13 6.65 8.51
CA TYR A 31 -5.89 6.00 8.06
C TYR A 31 -5.22 6.70 6.87
N TYR A 32 -5.89 7.67 6.25
CA TYR A 32 -5.39 8.40 5.07
C TYR A 32 -3.98 8.96 5.26
N ARG A 33 -3.67 9.51 6.44
CA ARG A 33 -2.34 10.08 6.73
C ARG A 33 -1.23 9.03 6.71
N ALA A 34 -1.45 7.91 7.38
CA ALA A 34 -0.49 6.80 7.40
C ALA A 34 -0.31 6.24 5.99
N TYR A 35 -1.42 5.98 5.30
CA TYR A 35 -1.42 5.47 3.93
C TYR A 35 -0.64 6.35 2.96
N VAL A 36 -0.89 7.67 2.94
CA VAL A 36 -0.19 8.60 2.05
C VAL A 36 1.31 8.65 2.36
N SER A 37 1.69 8.63 3.64
CA SER A 37 3.08 8.61 4.07
C SER A 37 3.79 7.33 3.62
N ASP A 38 3.17 6.18 3.86
CA ASP A 38 3.69 4.87 3.51
C ASP A 38 3.87 4.73 2.00
N VAL A 39 2.85 5.06 1.21
CA VAL A 39 2.89 5.01 -0.27
C VAL A 39 3.99 5.93 -0.81
N SER A 40 4.10 7.15 -0.30
CA SER A 40 5.13 8.10 -0.76
C SER A 40 6.55 7.63 -0.43
N THR A 41 6.72 6.96 0.71
CA THR A 41 8.01 6.42 1.15
C THR A 41 8.41 5.21 0.32
N LEU A 42 7.47 4.29 0.08
CA LEU A 42 7.67 3.10 -0.73
C LEU A 42 7.97 3.47 -2.19
N ALA A 43 7.23 4.43 -2.75
CA ALA A 43 7.51 4.97 -4.09
C ALA A 43 8.88 5.66 -4.17
N GLY A 44 9.27 6.40 -3.12
CA GLY A 44 10.59 7.03 -3.02
C GLY A 44 11.73 6.01 -2.96
N ALA A 45 11.56 4.93 -2.20
CA ALA A 45 12.52 3.84 -2.09
C ALA A 45 12.67 3.07 -3.41
N LEU A 46 11.55 2.73 -4.07
CA LEU A 46 11.55 2.13 -5.40
C LEU A 46 12.27 3.01 -6.42
N GLN A 47 12.08 4.32 -6.34
CA GLN A 47 12.77 5.25 -7.22
C GLN A 47 14.28 5.31 -6.96
N LEU A 48 14.71 5.37 -5.69
CA LEU A 48 16.13 5.31 -5.35
C LEU A 48 16.74 4.01 -5.88
N LEU A 49 16.06 2.88 -5.67
CA LEU A 49 16.49 1.57 -6.14
C LEU A 49 16.61 1.53 -7.67
N ALA A 50 15.66 2.11 -8.39
CA ALA A 50 15.68 2.20 -9.86
C ALA A 50 16.79 3.12 -10.40
N MET A 51 17.24 4.10 -9.62
CA MET A 51 18.32 5.01 -10.00
C MET A 51 19.71 4.44 -9.67
N ASP A 52 19.80 3.60 -8.64
CA ASP A 52 21.07 3.11 -8.09
C ASP A 52 21.43 1.67 -8.54
N THR A 53 20.44 0.88 -8.97
CA THR A 53 20.64 -0.53 -9.34
C THR A 53 20.33 -0.83 -10.81
N ARG A 54 20.82 -1.96 -11.32
CA ARG A 54 20.45 -2.44 -12.67
C ARG A 54 18.92 -2.49 -12.79
N PRO A 55 18.32 -1.97 -13.86
CA PRO A 55 16.87 -1.80 -14.00
C PRO A 55 16.05 -3.08 -13.74
N GLY A 56 16.64 -4.27 -13.94
CA GLY A 56 16.03 -5.55 -13.62
C GLY A 56 15.77 -5.80 -12.13
N VAL A 57 16.63 -5.32 -11.22
CA VAL A 57 16.44 -5.51 -9.77
C VAL A 57 15.31 -4.65 -9.26
N ALA A 58 15.24 -3.39 -9.71
CA ALA A 58 14.13 -2.51 -9.38
C ALA A 58 12.78 -3.04 -9.90
N ALA A 59 12.77 -3.58 -11.12
CA ALA A 59 11.59 -4.24 -11.70
C ALA A 59 11.17 -5.47 -10.88
N ALA A 60 12.12 -6.30 -10.45
CA ALA A 60 11.84 -7.48 -9.62
C ALA A 60 11.25 -7.10 -8.26
N VAL A 61 11.78 -6.08 -7.58
CA VAL A 61 11.24 -5.60 -6.29
C VAL A 61 9.84 -5.01 -6.47
N ALA A 62 9.61 -4.23 -7.52
CA ALA A 62 8.27 -3.72 -7.84
C ALA A 62 7.27 -4.85 -8.09
N ALA A 63 7.68 -5.87 -8.86
CA ALA A 63 6.86 -7.06 -9.11
C ALA A 63 6.55 -7.81 -7.81
N LEU A 64 7.52 -7.94 -6.89
CA LEU A 64 7.32 -8.58 -5.60
C LEU A 64 6.30 -7.84 -4.73
N VAL A 65 6.39 -6.50 -4.68
CA VAL A 65 5.46 -5.64 -3.94
C VAL A 65 4.04 -5.75 -4.52
N LEU A 66 3.93 -5.71 -5.85
CA LEU A 66 2.63 -5.84 -6.54
C LEU A 66 2.04 -7.24 -6.40
N ALA A 67 2.87 -8.29 -6.37
CA ALA A 67 2.44 -9.67 -6.15
C ALA A 67 2.09 -9.96 -4.68
N GLY A 68 2.63 -9.21 -3.72
CA GLY A 68 2.31 -9.39 -2.30
C GLY A 68 0.83 -9.16 -1.98
N VAL A 69 0.18 -8.20 -2.65
CA VAL A 69 -1.25 -7.89 -2.48
C VAL A 69 -2.16 -9.06 -2.89
N PRO A 70 -2.09 -9.61 -4.13
CA PRO A 70 -2.92 -10.75 -4.51
C PRO A 70 -2.56 -12.02 -3.71
N VAL A 71 -1.29 -12.23 -3.36
CA VAL A 71 -0.89 -13.38 -2.54
C VAL A 71 -1.52 -13.32 -1.15
N SER A 72 -1.51 -12.17 -0.47
CA SER A 72 -2.14 -12.06 0.85
C SER A 72 -3.66 -12.22 0.78
N ALA A 73 -4.29 -11.71 -0.27
CA ALA A 73 -5.73 -11.86 -0.49
C ALA A 73 -6.12 -13.34 -0.67
N VAL A 74 -5.38 -14.10 -1.50
CA VAL A 74 -5.61 -15.53 -1.68
C VAL A 74 -5.43 -16.28 -0.36
N PHE A 75 -4.37 -15.97 0.40
CA PHE A 75 -4.15 -16.57 1.71
C PHE A 75 -5.28 -16.27 2.70
N ALA A 76 -5.75 -15.02 2.76
CA ALA A 76 -6.85 -14.62 3.64
C ALA A 76 -8.16 -15.34 3.28
N LEU A 77 -8.48 -15.43 1.99
CA LEU A 77 -9.64 -16.18 1.50
C LEU A 77 -9.54 -17.67 1.81
N HIS A 78 -8.34 -18.25 1.67
CA HIS A 78 -8.10 -19.64 2.00
C HIS A 78 -8.29 -19.93 3.50
N LEU A 79 -7.76 -19.05 4.36
CA LEU A 79 -7.95 -19.15 5.82
C LEU A 79 -9.43 -19.04 6.20
N LEU A 80 -10.16 -18.11 5.58
CA LEU A 80 -11.60 -17.94 5.80
C LEU A 80 -12.40 -19.18 5.34
N GLY A 81 -12.03 -19.76 4.19
CA GLY A 81 -12.64 -21.01 3.69
C GLY A 81 -12.38 -22.20 4.63
N GLN A 82 -11.17 -22.34 5.14
CA GLN A 82 -10.80 -23.35 6.14
C GLN A 82 -11.60 -23.18 7.44
N ALA A 83 -11.69 -21.93 7.93
CA ALA A 83 -12.48 -21.61 9.12
C ALA A 83 -13.96 -21.95 8.91
N ALA A 84 -14.56 -21.56 7.77
CA ALA A 84 -15.94 -21.88 7.45
C ALA A 84 -16.21 -23.38 7.35
N GLY A 85 -15.31 -24.15 6.73
CA GLY A 85 -15.42 -25.62 6.66
C GLY A 85 -15.32 -26.29 8.03
N SER A 86 -14.42 -25.80 8.90
CA SER A 86 -14.26 -26.32 10.26
C SER A 86 -15.49 -26.07 11.14
N VAL A 87 -16.17 -24.93 10.98
CA VAL A 87 -17.41 -24.61 11.69
C VAL A 87 -18.57 -25.47 11.19
N LEU A 88 -18.65 -25.74 9.89
CA LEU A 88 -19.70 -26.58 9.31
C LEU A 88 -19.62 -28.04 9.82
N HIS A 89 -18.40 -28.58 9.93
CA HIS A 89 -18.15 -29.91 10.48
C HIS A 89 -18.39 -30.02 11.99
N LEU A 90 -18.35 -28.91 12.72
CA LEU A 90 -18.63 -28.87 14.16
C LEU A 90 -20.13 -28.77 14.48
N VAL A 91 -20.93 -28.33 13.50
CA VAL A 91 -22.39 -28.11 13.60
C VAL A 91 -23.21 -29.26 13.00
N SER A 92 -22.61 -30.12 12.15
CA SER A 92 -23.22 -31.36 11.62
C SER A 92 -23.02 -32.55 12.56
#